data_AF-A0A2T4AHE2-F1
#
_entry.id   AF-A0A2T4AHE2-F1
#
_cell.length_a   1.000
_cell.length_b   1.000
_cell.length_c   1.000
_cell.angle_alpha   90.00
_cell.angle_beta   90.00
_cell.angle_gamma   90.00
#
_symmetry.space_group_name_H-M   'P 1'
#
loop_
_entity.id
_entity.type
_entity.pdbx_description
1 polymer ?
#
loop_
_entity_poly.entity_id
_entity_poly.type
_entity_poly.pdbx_seq_one_letter_code
_entity_poly.pdbx_strand_id
1 'polypeptide(L)'
;MALTLTGLPYTIFTDIISRLSATEAILCQRISRAFREALTRNDLCISLILTHFPRSLEGRRLRQLLRTGELGALERGDWAAVFARLARRYFHLGNAVPWKVVKVPVLKDDKRLRGVTPWNRFLSLNGKTAPFHFWDPVWTVAEAEGLLVYPAPMGEDVGFRARDLETGVEVDVPFDMSGKIVRRVRISHGILMVEWCEQQPSRAGNGDAAIHRHYATAYIVRRIGLWDGVIPRRDGQVSAYSWAFEFLCECKIHHLGLPINHQDRFFSTHNATHYVVYTWQAARSPWEDEPLERLTIWEFGNPSTYRPSQDPFGTANRDDSGPRIIRSMTNGQLREWAIRQSDTPALRVMAIDDCTWDAARGSACGHVFFTEEEHRWSAGPHSSSNPPRLHRVKTTGIPLIGEGPRWVDDCGGGGGVNLPFCCDGRWARRLAGTDDNVYDASDESLGVGIEKSWNNNHSHTWPGRAPCWRHDDWPYVTLSEVFDAAAGVRVIARECFMLETLSVHIRPKIRIQGIGESGAKFTARGTTMSRTSRRRKRRTRRPSAARSGSGSSNGSSSSTTSHQTPDGNETAAASSSSSNSGKGGVTTQGPDGQEVQFADDVWPEMMAKGFICGDERWLVGEDAKGDVTIIVF
;
A
#
# COMPACT_ATOMS: atom_id res chain seq x y z
N MET A 1 -1.78 11.87 56.79
CA MET A 1 -1.31 10.93 55.75
C MET A 1 -0.84 11.75 54.56
N ALA A 2 0.37 11.52 54.03
CA ALA A 2 0.81 12.18 52.82
C ALA A 2 0.02 11.60 51.62
N LEU A 3 -0.74 12.44 50.91
CA LEU A 3 -1.43 12.06 49.67
C LEU A 3 -0.38 11.68 48.62
N THR A 4 -0.38 10.42 48.20
CA THR A 4 0.46 9.93 47.12
C THR A 4 -0.26 10.11 45.78
N LEU A 5 0.47 10.44 44.71
CA LEU A 5 -0.14 10.68 43.39
C LEU A 5 -0.96 9.48 42.89
N THR A 6 -0.49 8.26 43.16
CA THR A 6 -1.17 7.01 42.82
C THR A 6 -2.40 6.72 43.68
N GLY A 7 -2.60 7.46 44.78
CA GLY A 7 -3.76 7.37 45.67
C GLY A 7 -4.84 8.41 45.39
N LEU A 8 -4.70 9.23 44.34
CA LEU A 8 -5.71 10.18 43.93
C LEU A 8 -6.98 9.47 43.40
N PRO A 9 -8.17 10.11 43.49
CA PRO A 9 -9.38 9.60 42.85
C PRO A 9 -9.16 9.28 41.37
N TYR A 10 -9.79 8.20 40.88
CA TYR A 10 -9.58 7.68 39.53
C TYR A 10 -9.69 8.76 38.43
N THR A 11 -10.69 9.63 38.52
CA THR A 11 -10.94 10.69 37.53
C THR A 11 -9.78 11.71 37.49
N ILE A 12 -9.28 12.13 38.66
CA ILE A 12 -8.15 13.07 38.77
C ILE A 12 -6.87 12.41 38.28
N PHE A 13 -6.60 11.17 38.69
CA PHE A 13 -5.42 10.43 38.25
C PHE A 13 -5.43 10.24 36.73
N THR A 14 -6.57 9.85 36.16
CA THR A 14 -6.73 9.66 34.71
C THR A 14 -6.53 10.97 33.95
N ASP A 15 -7.09 12.10 34.42
CA ASP A 15 -6.88 13.40 33.78
C ASP A 15 -5.40 13.79 33.75
N ILE A 16 -4.68 13.59 34.86
CA ILE A 16 -3.23 13.88 34.93
C ILE A 16 -2.45 13.01 33.95
N ILE A 17 -2.67 11.69 33.96
CA ILE A 17 -1.93 10.76 33.10
C ILE A 17 -2.27 10.96 31.62
N SER A 18 -3.52 11.31 31.28
CA SER A 18 -3.94 11.56 29.90
C SER A 18 -3.24 12.74 29.22
N ARG A 19 -2.60 13.62 30.01
CA ARG A 19 -1.79 14.76 29.51
C ARG A 19 -0.38 14.35 29.11
N LEU A 20 0.09 13.17 29.55
CA LEU A 20 1.37 12.62 29.12
C LEU A 20 1.22 12.00 27.73
N SER A 21 2.31 11.96 26.96
CA SER A 21 2.35 11.08 25.80
C SER A 21 2.26 9.62 26.23
N ALA A 22 1.81 8.74 25.33
CA ALA A 22 1.73 7.31 25.62
C ALA A 22 3.09 6.72 26.01
N THR A 23 4.17 7.16 25.36
CA THR A 23 5.54 6.75 25.68
C THR A 23 5.95 7.20 27.08
N GLU A 24 5.65 8.44 27.47
CA GLU A 24 5.91 8.93 28.83
C GLU A 24 5.10 8.17 29.88
N ALA A 25 3.83 7.87 29.60
CA ALA A 25 3.00 7.06 30.48
C ALA A 25 3.60 5.66 30.72
N ILE A 26 4.15 5.01 29.67
CA ILE A 26 4.87 3.74 29.81
C ILE A 26 6.16 3.91 30.62
N LEU A 27 6.93 4.98 30.39
CA LEU A 27 8.15 5.25 31.16
C LEU A 27 7.87 5.50 32.65
N CYS A 28 6.76 6.15 32.98
CA CYS A 28 6.31 6.39 34.35
C CYS A 28 6.07 5.10 35.14
N GLN A 29 5.80 3.96 34.48
CA GLN A 29 5.72 2.65 35.14
C GLN A 29 7.05 2.24 35.81
N ARG A 30 8.18 2.87 35.45
CA ARG A 30 9.49 2.59 36.03
C ARG A 30 9.80 3.41 37.29
N ILE A 31 8.94 4.36 37.67
CA ILE A 31 9.15 5.25 38.82
C ILE A 31 9.07 4.46 40.13
N SER A 32 8.04 3.63 40.31
CA SER A 32 7.87 2.79 41.50
C SER A 32 6.90 1.63 41.23
N ARG A 33 6.85 0.66 42.14
CA ARG A 33 5.86 -0.45 42.08
C ARG A 33 4.43 0.07 42.09
N ALA A 34 4.13 1.07 42.92
CA ALA A 34 2.81 1.69 42.99
C ALA A 34 2.42 2.38 41.67
N PHE A 35 3.36 3.03 40.99
CA PHE A 35 3.11 3.61 39.67
C PHE A 35 2.87 2.53 38.62
N ARG A 36 3.67 1.45 38.62
CA ARG A 36 3.44 0.31 37.73
C ARG A 36 2.05 -0.29 37.93
N GLU A 37 1.66 -0.56 39.16
CA GLU A 37 0.34 -1.12 39.49
C GLU A 37 -0.79 -0.19 39.04
N ALA A 38 -0.70 1.11 39.34
CA ALA A 38 -1.71 2.10 38.93
C ALA A 38 -1.82 2.24 37.41
N LEU A 39 -0.69 2.29 36.69
CA LEU A 39 -0.62 2.49 35.24
C LEU A 39 -0.85 1.21 34.41
N THR A 40 -0.99 0.06 35.06
CA THR A 40 -1.34 -1.22 34.41
C THR A 40 -2.76 -1.66 34.73
N ARG A 41 -3.56 -0.82 35.39
CA ARG A 41 -4.99 -1.10 35.58
C ARG A 41 -5.72 -1.06 34.24
N ASN A 42 -6.56 -2.06 34.00
CA ASN A 42 -7.29 -2.21 32.73
C ASN A 42 -8.23 -1.03 32.43
N ASP A 43 -8.94 -0.52 33.44
CA ASP A 43 -9.86 0.62 33.31
C ASP A 43 -9.14 1.89 32.83
N LEU A 44 -7.98 2.18 33.43
CA LEU A 44 -7.12 3.27 33.01
C LEU A 44 -6.57 3.03 31.61
N CYS A 45 -6.07 1.83 31.31
CA CYS A 45 -5.51 1.52 29.99
C CYS A 45 -6.57 1.63 28.88
N ILE A 46 -7.81 1.20 29.13
CA ILE A 46 -8.95 1.42 28.23
C ILE A 46 -9.12 2.91 27.93
N SER A 47 -9.10 3.74 28.98
CA SER A 47 -9.24 5.19 28.84
C SER A 47 -8.06 5.80 28.06
N LEU A 48 -6.83 5.37 28.32
CA LEU A 48 -5.65 5.83 27.59
C LEU A 48 -5.63 5.39 26.12
N ILE A 49 -6.09 4.18 25.80
CA ILE A 49 -6.23 3.70 24.42
C ILE A 49 -7.24 4.57 23.66
N LEU A 50 -8.39 4.87 24.26
CA LEU A 50 -9.41 5.71 23.63
C LEU A 50 -8.94 7.16 23.45
N THR A 51 -8.10 7.67 24.35
CA THR A 51 -7.54 9.02 24.26
C THR A 51 -6.42 9.11 23.22
N HIS A 52 -5.42 8.23 23.28
CA HIS A 52 -4.22 8.33 22.44
C HIS A 52 -4.36 7.60 21.10
N PHE A 53 -5.03 6.44 21.07
CA PHE A 53 -5.07 5.54 19.91
C PHE A 53 -6.49 5.19 19.44
N PRO A 54 -7.47 6.11 19.40
CA PRO A 54 -8.86 5.77 19.05
C PRO A 54 -9.03 5.24 17.62
N ARG A 55 -8.06 5.53 16.75
CA ARG A 55 -8.06 5.13 15.34
C ARG A 55 -7.34 3.81 15.09
N SER A 56 -6.52 3.31 16.01
CA SER A 56 -5.86 2.00 15.86
C SER A 56 -6.89 0.88 15.72
N LEU A 57 -6.52 -0.24 15.10
CA LEU A 57 -7.36 -1.44 15.06
C LEU A 57 -7.93 -1.81 16.44
N GLU A 58 -7.08 -1.85 17.47
CA GLU A 58 -7.44 -2.17 18.85
C GLU A 58 -8.38 -1.11 19.43
N GLY A 59 -8.14 0.18 19.18
CA GLY A 59 -9.02 1.27 19.63
C GLY A 59 -10.39 1.27 18.94
N ARG A 60 -10.46 0.89 17.65
CA ARG A 60 -11.72 0.69 16.93
C ARG A 60 -12.49 -0.50 17.50
N ARG A 61 -11.80 -1.62 17.74
CA ARG A 61 -12.37 -2.84 18.34
C ARG A 61 -12.89 -2.59 19.76
N LEU A 62 -12.12 -1.89 20.59
CA LEU A 62 -12.52 -1.50 21.95
C LEU A 62 -13.82 -0.66 21.92
N ARG A 63 -13.93 0.30 21.01
CA ARG A 63 -15.18 1.08 20.86
C ARG A 63 -16.36 0.23 20.42
N GLN A 64 -16.14 -0.76 19.56
CA GLN A 64 -17.18 -1.72 19.18
C GLN A 64 -17.64 -2.55 20.38
N LEU A 65 -16.71 -3.07 21.19
CA LEU A 65 -17.03 -3.83 22.40
C LEU A 65 -17.82 -3.00 23.42
N LEU A 66 -17.43 -1.73 23.61
CA LEU A 66 -18.16 -0.81 24.49
C LEU A 66 -19.57 -0.48 23.98
N ARG A 67 -19.75 -0.32 22.66
CA ARG A 67 -21.06 -0.07 22.04
C ARG A 67 -21.99 -1.27 22.11
N THR A 68 -21.45 -2.47 21.94
CA THR A 68 -22.20 -3.74 21.95
C THR A 68 -22.49 -4.25 23.37
N GLY A 69 -21.81 -3.70 24.39
CA GLY A 69 -22.00 -4.11 25.78
C GLY A 69 -21.37 -5.47 26.11
N GLU A 70 -20.38 -5.92 25.34
CA GLU A 70 -19.70 -7.21 25.56
C GLU A 70 -18.73 -7.17 26.75
N LEU A 71 -19.28 -7.06 27.97
CA LEU A 71 -18.52 -6.95 29.22
C LEU A 71 -17.52 -8.11 29.40
N GLY A 72 -17.90 -9.33 29.04
CA GLY A 72 -17.01 -10.48 29.16
C GLY A 72 -15.76 -10.39 28.27
N ALA A 73 -15.83 -9.73 27.11
CA ALA A 73 -14.65 -9.50 26.27
C ALA A 73 -13.72 -8.43 26.87
N LEU A 74 -14.31 -7.38 27.45
CA LEU A 74 -13.58 -6.32 28.15
C LEU A 74 -12.84 -6.86 29.39
N GLU A 75 -13.47 -7.74 30.16
CA GLU A 75 -12.87 -8.33 31.37
C GLU A 75 -11.73 -9.29 31.07
N ARG A 76 -11.82 -10.05 29.97
CA ARG A 76 -10.80 -11.02 29.56
C ARG A 76 -9.58 -10.38 28.88
N GLY A 77 -9.72 -9.16 28.37
CA GLY A 77 -8.65 -8.45 27.67
C GLY A 77 -7.51 -8.01 28.60
N ASP A 78 -6.27 -8.20 28.16
CA ASP A 78 -5.10 -7.57 28.78
C ASP A 78 -4.87 -6.19 28.16
N TRP A 79 -5.61 -5.20 28.66
CA TRP A 79 -5.58 -3.83 28.14
C TRP A 79 -4.27 -3.11 28.45
N ALA A 80 -3.57 -3.51 29.51
CA ALA A 80 -2.22 -3.01 29.80
C ALA A 80 -1.23 -3.45 28.71
N ALA A 81 -1.27 -4.73 28.29
CA ALA A 81 -0.46 -5.21 27.18
C ALA A 81 -0.83 -4.56 25.84
N VAL A 82 -2.14 -4.34 25.59
CA VAL A 82 -2.61 -3.61 24.40
C VAL A 82 -2.05 -2.19 24.37
N PHE A 83 -2.19 -1.43 25.47
CA PHE A 83 -1.70 -0.06 25.54
C PHE A 83 -0.19 0.03 25.33
N ALA A 84 0.58 -0.87 25.95
CA ALA A 84 2.03 -0.92 25.76
C ALA A 84 2.44 -1.30 24.31
N ARG A 85 1.67 -2.17 23.63
CA ARG A 85 1.89 -2.52 22.22
C ARG A 85 1.60 -1.33 21.31
N LEU A 86 0.49 -0.63 21.52
CA LEU A 86 0.13 0.57 20.76
C LEU A 86 1.13 1.71 20.95
N ALA A 87 1.54 1.98 22.19
CA ALA A 87 2.53 3.02 22.48
C ALA A 87 3.84 2.78 21.73
N ARG A 88 4.30 1.52 21.67
CA ARG A 88 5.46 1.12 20.88
C ARG A 88 5.23 1.29 19.38
N ARG A 89 4.14 0.74 18.86
CA ARG A 89 3.80 0.78 17.42
C ARG A 89 3.80 2.21 16.89
N TYR A 90 3.08 3.10 17.56
CA TYR A 90 2.95 4.49 17.12
C TYR A 90 4.23 5.31 17.38
N PHE A 91 5.08 4.90 18.32
CA PHE A 91 6.43 5.46 18.43
C PHE A 91 7.28 5.08 17.20
N HIS A 92 7.29 3.80 16.79
CA HIS A 92 8.05 3.32 15.63
C HIS A 92 7.51 3.87 14.30
N LEU A 93 6.19 3.88 14.10
CA LEU A 93 5.54 4.59 12.98
C LEU A 93 5.95 6.06 12.94
N GLY A 94 5.79 6.76 14.07
CA GLY A 94 6.04 8.20 14.18
C GLY A 94 7.49 8.59 14.01
N ASN A 95 8.43 7.65 14.06
CA ASN A 95 9.86 7.88 13.86
C ASN A 95 10.40 7.22 12.59
N ALA A 96 9.57 6.52 11.80
CA ALA A 96 9.98 5.71 10.66
C ALA A 96 11.17 4.79 10.95
N VAL A 97 11.11 4.10 12.10
CA VAL A 97 12.12 3.13 12.52
C VAL A 97 11.43 1.79 12.77
N PRO A 98 11.89 0.68 12.16
CA PRO A 98 11.31 -0.64 12.44
C PRO A 98 11.49 -1.00 13.92
N TRP A 99 10.45 -1.55 14.54
CA TRP A 99 10.62 -2.26 15.82
C TRP A 99 11.32 -3.60 15.59
N LYS A 100 10.90 -4.30 14.55
CA LYS A 100 11.45 -5.59 14.14
C LYS A 100 11.45 -5.68 12.60
N VAL A 101 12.52 -6.23 12.04
CA VAL A 101 12.59 -6.60 10.62
C VAL A 101 12.64 -8.12 10.55
N VAL A 102 11.76 -8.72 9.77
CA VAL A 102 11.71 -10.16 9.53
C VAL A 102 11.95 -10.42 8.04
N LYS A 103 12.86 -11.34 7.75
CA LYS A 103 13.15 -11.81 6.39
C LYS A 103 12.55 -13.19 6.19
N VAL A 104 11.76 -13.34 5.15
CA VAL A 104 11.10 -14.59 4.78
C VAL A 104 11.67 -15.06 3.44
N PRO A 105 12.48 -16.14 3.43
CA PRO A 105 13.04 -16.67 2.20
C PRO A 105 11.94 -17.14 1.25
N VAL A 106 11.99 -16.67 0.01
CA VAL A 106 11.03 -17.05 -1.04
C VAL A 106 11.69 -18.02 -2.01
N LEU A 107 10.96 -19.06 -2.42
CA LEU A 107 11.40 -19.98 -3.46
C LEU A 107 11.59 -19.22 -4.78
N LYS A 108 12.76 -19.39 -5.41
CA LYS A 108 13.08 -18.86 -6.73
C LYS A 108 13.22 -20.01 -7.72
N ASP A 109 12.09 -20.43 -8.30
CA ASP A 109 12.05 -21.49 -9.32
C ASP A 109 11.44 -20.95 -10.61
N ASP A 110 12.26 -20.46 -11.54
CA ASP A 110 11.81 -19.86 -12.79
C ASP A 110 11.02 -20.83 -13.70
N LYS A 111 11.13 -22.14 -13.47
CA LYS A 111 10.39 -23.15 -14.23
C LYS A 111 8.95 -23.28 -13.74
N ARG A 112 8.73 -23.13 -12.43
CA ARG A 112 7.42 -23.28 -11.78
C ARG A 112 6.75 -21.96 -11.42
N LEU A 113 7.53 -20.89 -11.21
CA LEU A 113 7.09 -19.55 -10.85
C LEU A 113 7.44 -18.62 -11.99
N ARG A 114 6.47 -18.41 -12.89
CA ARG A 114 6.67 -17.53 -14.03
C ARG A 114 5.53 -16.54 -14.07
N GLY A 115 5.81 -15.28 -13.73
CA GLY A 115 4.81 -14.22 -13.74
C GLY A 115 4.22 -13.93 -15.12
N VAL A 116 3.09 -13.22 -15.15
CA VAL A 116 2.64 -12.53 -16.37
C VAL A 116 3.57 -11.33 -16.59
N THR A 117 4.14 -11.22 -17.79
CA THR A 117 5.06 -10.13 -18.12
C THR A 117 4.33 -8.77 -17.99
N PRO A 118 4.96 -7.68 -17.55
CA PRO A 118 4.35 -6.35 -17.63
C PRO A 118 4.21 -5.88 -19.10
N TRP A 119 3.55 -4.75 -19.33
CA TRP A 119 3.60 -4.10 -20.64
C TRP A 119 5.02 -3.69 -20.98
N ASN A 120 5.39 -3.77 -22.27
CA ASN A 120 6.68 -3.30 -22.75
C ASN A 120 6.69 -1.77 -22.86
N ARG A 121 6.66 -1.13 -21.67
CA ARG A 121 6.65 0.31 -21.45
C ARG A 121 7.66 0.66 -20.38
N PHE A 122 8.45 1.68 -20.63
CA PHE A 122 9.45 2.21 -19.70
C PHE A 122 9.46 3.73 -19.81
N LEU A 123 9.97 4.40 -18.78
CA LEU A 123 10.19 5.84 -18.83
C LEU A 123 11.50 6.12 -19.55
N SER A 124 11.53 7.08 -20.48
CA SER A 124 12.74 7.49 -21.21
C SER A 124 12.86 9.00 -21.31
N LEU A 125 13.96 9.54 -20.81
CA LEU A 125 14.28 10.97 -20.85
C LEU A 125 15.80 11.15 -20.93
N ASN A 126 16.27 11.91 -21.92
CA ASN A 126 17.69 12.24 -22.11
C ASN A 126 18.64 11.01 -22.10
N GLY A 127 18.19 9.90 -22.70
CA GLY A 127 18.97 8.66 -22.78
C GLY A 127 18.99 7.82 -21.50
N LYS A 128 18.34 8.26 -20.41
CA LYS A 128 18.12 7.44 -19.22
C LYS A 128 16.77 6.74 -19.30
N THR A 129 16.73 5.50 -18.81
CA THR A 129 15.50 4.69 -18.76
C THR A 129 15.20 4.23 -17.34
N ALA A 130 13.92 4.16 -16.98
CA ALA A 130 13.46 3.55 -15.73
C ALA A 130 12.25 2.64 -15.96
N PRO A 131 12.06 1.59 -15.13
CA PRO A 131 10.86 0.75 -15.19
C PRO A 131 9.60 1.59 -14.97
N PHE A 132 8.58 1.39 -15.81
CA PHE A 132 7.26 2.02 -15.61
C PHE A 132 6.27 1.04 -15.00
N HIS A 133 6.42 -0.25 -15.31
CA HIS A 133 5.64 -1.34 -14.75
C HIS A 133 6.58 -2.38 -14.15
N PHE A 134 6.13 -2.97 -13.05
CA PHE A 134 6.87 -4.01 -12.35
C PHE A 134 6.15 -5.35 -12.49
N TRP A 135 6.90 -6.42 -12.27
CA TRP A 135 6.36 -7.78 -12.22
C TRP A 135 5.48 -7.94 -10.98
N ASP A 136 4.38 -8.69 -11.12
CA ASP A 136 3.62 -9.11 -9.94
C ASP A 136 4.52 -9.94 -9.00
N PRO A 137 4.42 -9.73 -7.68
CA PRO A 137 5.09 -10.59 -6.72
C PRO A 137 4.53 -12.01 -6.82
N VAL A 138 5.38 -13.00 -6.51
CA VAL A 138 4.98 -14.41 -6.38
C VAL A 138 4.38 -14.72 -5.01
N TRP A 139 4.14 -13.69 -4.19
CA TRP A 139 3.58 -13.73 -2.84
C TRP A 139 2.46 -12.70 -2.73
N THR A 140 1.63 -12.82 -1.70
CA THR A 140 0.51 -11.92 -1.45
C THR A 140 0.22 -11.79 0.05
N VAL A 141 -0.40 -10.69 0.46
CA VAL A 141 -0.69 -10.40 1.88
C VAL A 141 -2.17 -10.02 2.03
N ALA A 142 -2.85 -10.65 2.99
CA ALA A 142 -4.12 -10.18 3.49
C ALA A 142 -3.82 -9.17 4.61
N GLU A 143 -3.77 -7.88 4.27
CA GLU A 143 -3.27 -6.82 5.14
C GLU A 143 -4.06 -6.73 6.44
N ALA A 144 -5.40 -6.70 6.35
CA ALA A 144 -6.28 -6.59 7.52
C ALA A 144 -6.21 -7.83 8.43
N GLU A 145 -6.10 -9.01 7.83
CA GLU A 145 -6.05 -10.30 8.53
C GLU A 145 -4.66 -10.65 9.07
N GLY A 146 -3.61 -10.06 8.51
CA GLY A 146 -2.21 -10.32 8.85
C GLY A 146 -1.70 -11.67 8.39
N LEU A 147 -1.96 -12.04 7.13
CA LEU A 147 -1.54 -13.32 6.55
C LEU A 147 -0.71 -13.12 5.29
N LEU A 148 0.55 -13.57 5.29
CA LEU A 148 1.43 -13.62 4.12
C LEU A 148 1.38 -15.01 3.50
N VAL A 149 1.07 -15.11 2.21
CA VAL A 149 1.16 -16.35 1.43
C VAL A 149 2.31 -16.26 0.44
N TYR A 150 3.23 -17.21 0.47
CA TYR A 150 4.46 -17.19 -0.32
C TYR A 150 4.94 -18.60 -0.71
N PRO A 151 5.65 -18.76 -1.83
CA PRO A 151 6.14 -20.06 -2.26
C PRO A 151 7.39 -20.44 -1.48
N ALA A 152 7.44 -21.69 -1.03
CA ALA A 152 8.49 -22.21 -0.15
C ALA A 152 8.76 -23.70 -0.43
N PRO A 153 9.97 -24.21 -0.10
CA PRO A 153 10.22 -25.64 -0.10
C PRO A 153 9.41 -26.34 0.99
N MET A 154 8.86 -27.52 0.70
CA MET A 154 8.03 -28.34 1.58
C MET A 154 8.59 -29.76 1.63
N GLY A 155 9.67 -29.96 2.38
CA GLY A 155 10.43 -31.21 2.35
C GLY A 155 11.12 -31.40 0.99
N GLU A 156 10.79 -32.49 0.29
CA GLU A 156 11.28 -32.78 -1.06
C GLU A 156 10.46 -32.06 -2.16
N ASP A 157 9.27 -31.58 -1.82
CA ASP A 157 8.35 -30.91 -2.73
C ASP A 157 8.43 -29.38 -2.62
N VAL A 158 7.68 -28.69 -3.49
CA VAL A 158 7.49 -27.24 -3.44
C VAL A 158 6.02 -26.91 -3.37
N GLY A 159 5.67 -25.87 -2.62
CA GLY A 159 4.31 -25.40 -2.50
C GLY A 159 4.23 -24.00 -1.92
N PHE A 160 3.05 -23.64 -1.42
CA PHE A 160 2.83 -22.36 -0.75
C PHE A 160 2.72 -22.55 0.76
N ARG A 161 3.33 -21.63 1.51
CA ARG A 161 3.13 -21.49 2.95
C ARG A 161 2.41 -20.19 3.25
N ALA A 162 1.60 -20.21 4.30
CA ALA A 162 0.92 -19.07 4.83
C ALA A 162 1.48 -18.75 6.23
N ARG A 163 2.04 -17.56 6.40
CA ARG A 163 2.64 -17.08 7.64
C ARG A 163 1.78 -16.00 8.25
N ASP A 164 1.37 -16.20 9.49
CA ASP A 164 0.73 -15.17 10.29
C ASP A 164 1.75 -14.10 10.68
N LEU A 165 1.46 -12.83 10.38
CA LEU A 165 2.40 -11.72 10.57
C LEU A 165 2.58 -11.34 12.05
N GLU A 166 1.59 -11.61 12.89
CA GLU A 166 1.61 -11.25 14.32
C GLU A 166 2.41 -12.28 15.14
N THR A 167 2.20 -13.58 14.87
CA THR A 167 2.81 -14.68 15.63
C THR A 167 4.00 -15.33 14.94
N GLY A 168 4.08 -15.22 13.61
CA GLY A 168 5.06 -15.94 12.79
C GLY A 168 4.76 -17.42 12.62
N VAL A 169 3.60 -17.91 13.07
CA VAL A 169 3.15 -19.29 12.84
C VAL A 169 2.92 -19.50 11.35
N GLU A 170 3.38 -20.65 10.84
CA GLU A 170 3.24 -21.03 9.44
C GLU A 170 2.32 -22.24 9.29
N VAL A 171 1.52 -22.23 8.23
CA VAL A 171 0.63 -23.31 7.84
C VAL A 171 0.79 -23.57 6.34
N ASP A 172 0.71 -24.82 5.95
CA ASP A 172 0.80 -25.24 4.57
C ASP A 172 -0.49 -24.89 3.80
N VAL A 173 -0.35 -24.28 2.63
CA VAL A 173 -1.48 -24.05 1.72
C VAL A 173 -1.70 -25.32 0.90
N PRO A 174 -2.93 -25.87 0.83
CA PRO A 174 -3.21 -27.14 0.16
C PRO A 174 -3.26 -26.99 -1.38
N PHE A 175 -2.22 -26.40 -1.97
CA PHE A 175 -2.06 -26.24 -3.41
C PHE A 175 -0.83 -27.01 -3.91
N ASP A 176 -1.09 -28.07 -4.68
CA ASP A 176 -0.05 -28.87 -5.33
C ASP A 176 0.54 -28.12 -6.53
N MET A 177 1.85 -27.86 -6.54
CA MET A 177 2.54 -27.21 -7.66
C MET A 177 3.01 -28.19 -8.75
N SER A 178 2.83 -29.50 -8.57
CA SER A 178 3.30 -30.52 -9.51
C SER A 178 2.60 -30.40 -10.86
N GLY A 179 3.40 -30.33 -11.93
CA GLY A 179 2.91 -30.18 -13.30
C GLY A 179 2.30 -28.80 -13.62
N LYS A 180 2.47 -27.80 -12.74
CA LYS A 180 1.87 -26.47 -12.86
C LYS A 180 2.94 -25.38 -12.92
N ILE A 181 2.67 -24.35 -13.72
CA ILE A 181 3.42 -23.10 -13.75
C ILE A 181 2.53 -22.03 -13.14
N VAL A 182 2.87 -21.56 -11.96
CA VAL A 182 2.14 -20.48 -11.28
C VAL A 182 2.45 -19.17 -11.96
N ARG A 183 1.37 -18.46 -12.30
CA ARG A 183 1.37 -17.18 -13.00
C ARG A 183 1.20 -16.02 -12.05
N ARG A 184 0.31 -16.13 -11.05
CA ARG A 184 0.08 -15.13 -9.99
C ARG A 184 -0.53 -15.78 -8.75
N VAL A 185 -0.37 -15.13 -7.60
CA VAL A 185 -1.07 -15.45 -6.36
C VAL A 185 -1.64 -14.16 -5.76
N ARG A 186 -2.89 -14.20 -5.29
CA ARG A 186 -3.58 -13.03 -4.72
C ARG A 186 -4.50 -13.46 -3.59
N ILE A 187 -4.50 -12.73 -2.49
CA ILE A 187 -5.48 -12.90 -1.41
C ILE A 187 -6.26 -11.61 -1.24
N SER A 188 -7.58 -11.72 -1.17
CA SER A 188 -8.48 -10.57 -0.99
C SER A 188 -9.80 -11.09 -0.47
N HIS A 189 -10.42 -10.35 0.47
CA HIS A 189 -11.75 -10.67 1.01
C HIS A 189 -11.88 -12.12 1.53
N GLY A 190 -10.83 -12.65 2.16
CA GLY A 190 -10.82 -14.03 2.66
C GLY A 190 -10.76 -15.11 1.57
N ILE A 191 -10.50 -14.75 0.30
CA ILE A 191 -10.30 -15.70 -0.80
C ILE A 191 -8.84 -15.64 -1.28
N LEU A 192 -8.15 -16.77 -1.23
CA LEU A 192 -6.85 -16.97 -1.86
C LEU A 192 -7.04 -17.53 -3.26
N MET A 193 -6.54 -16.81 -4.26
CA MET A 193 -6.55 -17.19 -5.67
C MET A 193 -5.13 -17.51 -6.13
N VAL A 194 -4.94 -18.71 -6.68
CA VAL A 194 -3.70 -19.13 -7.34
C VAL A 194 -3.96 -19.33 -8.82
N GLU A 195 -3.36 -18.48 -9.65
CA GLU A 195 -3.50 -18.51 -11.10
C GLU A 195 -2.33 -19.26 -11.70
N TRP A 196 -2.60 -20.27 -12.52
CA TRP A 196 -1.59 -21.19 -13.02
C TRP A 196 -1.91 -21.69 -14.42
N CYS A 197 -0.92 -22.30 -15.08
CA CYS A 197 -1.11 -23.02 -16.32
C CYS A 197 -0.40 -24.37 -16.31
N GLU A 198 -0.83 -25.27 -17.17
CA GLU A 198 -0.21 -26.59 -17.31
C GLU A 198 1.25 -26.46 -17.75
N GLN A 199 2.15 -27.23 -17.16
CA GLN A 199 3.55 -27.23 -17.54
C GLN A 199 3.75 -27.80 -18.95
N GLN A 200 2.99 -28.84 -19.31
CA GLN A 200 2.96 -29.39 -20.66
C GLN A 200 1.99 -28.58 -21.53
N PRO A 201 2.38 -28.21 -22.76
CA PRO A 201 1.50 -27.49 -23.67
C PRO A 201 0.36 -28.38 -24.17
N SER A 202 -0.84 -27.82 -24.29
CA SER A 202 -2.03 -28.54 -24.77
C SER A 202 -2.06 -28.71 -26.29
N ARG A 203 -1.39 -27.81 -27.02
CA ARG A 203 -1.23 -27.86 -28.49
C ARG A 203 0.17 -27.40 -28.85
N ALA A 204 0.80 -28.10 -29.80
CA ALA A 204 1.96 -27.58 -30.51
C ALA A 204 1.50 -26.34 -31.28
N GLY A 205 2.07 -25.18 -30.98
CA GLY A 205 1.74 -23.96 -31.72
C GLY A 205 2.22 -24.09 -33.17
N ASN A 206 1.43 -23.57 -34.12
CA ASN A 206 1.87 -23.49 -35.51
C ASN A 206 2.99 -22.45 -35.61
N GLY A 207 4.25 -22.87 -35.46
CA GLY A 207 5.44 -22.02 -35.64
C GLY A 207 5.68 -20.96 -34.56
N ASP A 208 4.72 -20.72 -33.66
CA ASP A 208 4.76 -19.72 -32.60
C ASP A 208 4.47 -20.37 -31.24
N ALA A 209 4.88 -19.73 -30.13
CA ALA A 209 5.00 -20.30 -28.78
C ALA A 209 3.88 -21.28 -28.36
N ALA A 210 4.26 -22.40 -27.74
CA ALA A 210 3.34 -23.46 -27.31
C ALA A 210 2.22 -22.92 -26.41
N ILE A 211 0.99 -23.43 -26.60
CA ILE A 211 -0.21 -22.93 -25.91
C ILE A 211 -0.47 -23.77 -24.67
N HIS A 212 -0.71 -23.11 -23.54
CA HIS A 212 -0.96 -23.75 -22.25
C HIS A 212 -2.36 -23.40 -21.75
N ARG A 213 -3.09 -24.38 -21.23
CA ARG A 213 -4.39 -24.10 -20.57
C ARG A 213 -4.15 -23.40 -19.24
N HIS A 214 -4.89 -22.32 -19.02
CA HIS A 214 -4.76 -21.46 -17.86
C HIS A 214 -6.00 -21.59 -16.97
N TYR A 215 -5.76 -21.71 -15.67
CA TYR A 215 -6.75 -21.95 -14.64
C TYR A 215 -6.48 -21.05 -13.43
N ALA A 216 -7.52 -20.82 -12.64
CA ALA A 216 -7.43 -20.11 -11.37
C ALA A 216 -8.10 -20.96 -10.29
N THR A 217 -7.35 -21.32 -9.25
CA THR A 217 -7.83 -22.13 -8.14
C THR A 217 -8.08 -21.25 -6.92
N ALA A 218 -9.30 -21.30 -6.38
CA ALA A 218 -9.73 -20.46 -5.26
C ALA A 218 -9.85 -21.27 -3.96
N TYR A 219 -9.41 -20.68 -2.85
CA TYR A 219 -9.59 -21.20 -1.48
C TYR A 219 -10.23 -20.15 -0.60
N ILE A 220 -11.20 -20.57 0.23
CA ILE A 220 -11.66 -19.77 1.36
C ILE A 220 -10.59 -19.85 2.46
N VAL A 221 -10.18 -18.70 2.96
CA VAL A 221 -9.18 -18.56 4.01
C VAL A 221 -9.85 -18.05 5.27
N ARG A 222 -9.72 -18.82 6.35
CA ARG A 222 -10.32 -18.48 7.65
C ARG A 222 -9.33 -18.68 8.77
N ARG A 223 -9.36 -17.76 9.73
CA ARG A 223 -8.69 -17.92 11.01
C ARG A 223 -9.54 -18.85 11.89
N ILE A 224 -8.95 -19.93 12.39
CA ILE A 224 -9.60 -20.88 13.31
C ILE A 224 -8.98 -20.72 14.69
N GLY A 225 -9.80 -20.50 15.71
CA GLY A 225 -9.35 -20.44 17.10
C GLY A 225 -10.19 -19.48 17.94
N LEU A 226 -9.89 -19.41 19.24
CA LEU A 226 -10.62 -18.56 20.21
C LEU A 226 -10.12 -17.11 20.25
N TRP A 227 -9.01 -16.80 19.59
CA TRP A 227 -8.42 -15.47 19.57
C TRP A 227 -8.61 -14.79 18.22
N ASP A 228 -9.08 -13.55 18.25
CA ASP A 228 -9.36 -12.74 17.06
C ASP A 228 -8.11 -12.09 16.44
N GLY A 229 -6.93 -12.34 17.00
CA GLY A 229 -5.66 -11.79 16.50
C GLY A 229 -5.36 -10.36 16.98
N VAL A 230 -6.27 -9.73 17.73
CA VAL A 230 -6.18 -8.30 18.04
C VAL A 230 -5.99 -8.05 19.54
N ILE A 231 -6.86 -8.59 20.39
CA ILE A 231 -6.85 -8.30 21.83
C ILE A 231 -6.25 -9.48 22.61
N PRO A 232 -5.03 -9.38 23.18
CA PRO A 232 -4.45 -10.45 23.99
C PRO A 232 -5.34 -10.76 25.21
N ARG A 233 -5.39 -12.04 25.61
CA ARG A 233 -6.13 -12.50 26.78
C ARG A 233 -5.24 -12.50 28.01
N ARG A 234 -5.85 -12.16 29.17
CA ARG A 234 -5.17 -12.05 30.46
C ARG A 234 -4.60 -13.38 30.98
N ASP A 235 -5.20 -14.49 30.58
CA ASP A 235 -4.86 -15.82 31.12
C ASP A 235 -3.50 -16.34 30.65
N GLY A 236 -2.76 -15.60 29.81
CA GLY A 236 -1.44 -15.98 29.31
C GLY A 236 -1.43 -17.24 28.44
N GLN A 237 -2.56 -17.93 28.33
CA GLN A 237 -2.81 -19.00 27.40
C GLN A 237 -2.75 -18.38 26.00
N VAL A 238 -1.62 -18.61 25.32
CA VAL A 238 -1.50 -18.40 23.88
C VAL A 238 -2.61 -19.26 23.28
N SER A 239 -3.76 -18.63 23.02
CA SER A 239 -4.90 -19.31 22.46
C SER A 239 -4.42 -19.77 21.09
N ALA A 240 -4.14 -21.07 20.97
CA ALA A 240 -3.70 -21.65 19.72
C ALA A 240 -4.79 -21.35 18.69
N TYR A 241 -4.43 -20.52 17.72
CA TYR A 241 -5.22 -20.31 16.53
C TYR A 241 -4.33 -20.69 15.35
N SER A 242 -4.98 -21.08 14.28
CA SER A 242 -4.34 -21.49 13.04
C SER A 242 -5.14 -20.90 11.87
N TRP A 243 -4.66 -21.19 10.67
CA TRP A 243 -5.31 -20.83 9.43
C TRP A 243 -5.84 -22.09 8.75
N ALA A 244 -7.05 -22.00 8.19
CA ALA A 244 -7.61 -23.04 7.35
C ALA A 244 -7.86 -22.52 5.93
N PHE A 245 -7.67 -23.44 5.00
CA PHE A 245 -7.82 -23.25 3.57
C PHE A 245 -8.82 -24.29 3.07
N GLU A 246 -10.01 -23.84 2.70
CA GLU A 246 -11.08 -24.69 2.17
C GLU A 246 -11.15 -24.46 0.66
N PHE A 247 -11.05 -25.53 -0.13
CA PHE A 247 -11.17 -25.42 -1.59
C PHE A 247 -12.56 -24.88 -1.95
N LEU A 248 -12.59 -23.78 -2.72
CA LEU A 248 -13.83 -23.15 -3.17
C LEU A 248 -14.21 -23.65 -4.56
N CYS A 249 -13.36 -23.40 -5.54
CA CYS A 249 -13.61 -23.77 -6.94
C CYS A 249 -12.36 -23.63 -7.81
N GLU A 250 -12.49 -24.01 -9.09
CA GLU A 250 -11.50 -23.73 -10.13
C GLU A 250 -12.16 -23.13 -11.38
N CYS A 251 -11.63 -22.00 -11.84
CA CYS A 251 -12.11 -21.26 -13.01
C CYS A 251 -11.14 -21.43 -14.19
N LYS A 252 -11.67 -21.49 -15.42
CA LYS A 252 -10.84 -21.46 -16.64
C LYS A 252 -10.58 -19.99 -17.02
N ILE A 253 -9.32 -19.58 -17.08
CA ILE A 253 -8.92 -18.19 -17.40
C ILE A 253 -9.15 -17.89 -18.89
N HIS A 254 -8.79 -18.84 -19.76
CA HIS A 254 -8.93 -18.67 -21.21
C HIS A 254 -9.41 -19.96 -21.87
N HIS A 255 -10.42 -19.84 -22.75
CA HIS A 255 -11.07 -20.99 -23.38
C HIS A 255 -10.13 -21.88 -24.22
N LEU A 256 -9.14 -21.30 -24.91
CA LEU A 256 -8.14 -22.03 -25.71
C LEU A 256 -6.77 -22.16 -25.02
N GLY A 257 -6.57 -21.50 -23.88
CA GLY A 257 -5.24 -21.31 -23.30
C GLY A 257 -4.49 -20.12 -23.89
N LEU A 258 -3.35 -19.79 -23.29
CA LEU A 258 -2.46 -18.69 -23.67
C LEU A 258 -1.03 -19.25 -23.74
N PRO A 259 -0.15 -18.73 -24.61
CA PRO A 259 1.25 -19.09 -24.53
C PRO A 259 1.93 -18.40 -23.36
N ILE A 260 3.11 -18.92 -23.01
CA ILE A 260 3.93 -18.36 -21.95
C ILE A 260 5.05 -17.53 -22.58
N ASN A 261 4.69 -16.35 -23.11
CA ASN A 261 5.59 -15.45 -23.81
C ASN A 261 5.57 -14.02 -23.22
N HIS A 262 6.26 -13.10 -23.91
CA HIS A 262 6.30 -11.67 -23.58
C HIS A 262 5.31 -10.83 -24.39
N GLN A 263 4.32 -11.42 -25.07
CA GLN A 263 3.32 -10.68 -25.85
C GLN A 263 1.92 -10.81 -25.24
N ASP A 264 1.42 -12.02 -25.01
CA ASP A 264 0.10 -12.25 -24.44
C ASP A 264 0.05 -11.93 -22.94
N ARG A 265 -1.07 -11.38 -22.50
CA ARG A 265 -1.28 -10.93 -21.12
C ARG A 265 -2.66 -11.32 -20.64
N PHE A 266 -2.76 -11.43 -19.33
CA PHE A 266 -4.04 -11.32 -18.66
C PHE A 266 -3.88 -10.51 -17.37
N PHE A 267 -4.94 -9.80 -17.01
CA PHE A 267 -5.12 -9.06 -15.77
C PHE A 267 -6.26 -9.70 -15.03
N SER A 268 -6.18 -9.70 -13.71
CA SER A 268 -7.20 -10.33 -12.89
C SER A 268 -7.40 -9.60 -11.58
N THR A 269 -8.58 -9.77 -11.00
CA THR A 269 -8.92 -9.26 -9.67
C THR A 269 -10.11 -10.06 -9.13
N HIS A 270 -10.29 -10.06 -7.82
CA HIS A 270 -11.38 -10.78 -7.16
C HIS A 270 -11.76 -10.14 -5.83
N ASN A 271 -12.96 -10.48 -5.38
CA ASN A 271 -13.43 -10.24 -4.02
C ASN A 271 -14.01 -11.54 -3.46
N ALA A 272 -14.90 -11.47 -2.47
CA ALA A 272 -15.49 -12.65 -1.84
C ALA A 272 -16.42 -13.47 -2.78
N THR A 273 -16.96 -12.87 -3.83
CA THR A 273 -18.07 -13.43 -4.62
C THR A 273 -17.75 -13.55 -6.11
N HIS A 274 -16.84 -12.72 -6.63
CA HIS A 274 -16.54 -12.62 -8.05
C HIS A 274 -15.04 -12.72 -8.35
N TYR A 275 -14.75 -13.27 -9.53
CA TYR A 275 -13.43 -13.29 -10.14
C TYR A 275 -13.49 -12.73 -11.55
N VAL A 276 -12.66 -11.74 -11.84
CA VAL A 276 -12.64 -11.03 -13.12
C VAL A 276 -11.30 -11.25 -13.80
N VAL A 277 -11.34 -11.55 -15.09
CA VAL A 277 -10.15 -11.71 -15.93
C VAL A 277 -10.31 -10.92 -17.22
N TYR A 278 -9.33 -10.07 -17.50
CA TYR A 278 -9.16 -9.39 -18.78
C TYR A 278 -7.96 -10.00 -19.52
N THR A 279 -8.16 -10.56 -20.71
CA THR A 279 -7.11 -11.14 -21.55
C THR A 279 -6.81 -10.24 -22.74
N TRP A 280 -5.53 -10.12 -23.09
CA TRP A 280 -5.03 -9.40 -24.25
C TRP A 280 -4.06 -10.30 -25.02
N GLN A 281 -4.35 -10.57 -26.29
CA GLN A 281 -3.53 -11.38 -27.17
C GLN A 281 -3.10 -10.55 -28.37
N ALA A 282 -1.79 -10.47 -28.62
CA ALA A 282 -1.28 -9.75 -29.78
C ALA A 282 -1.83 -10.36 -31.07
N ALA A 283 -2.02 -9.53 -32.09
CA ALA A 283 -2.35 -10.00 -33.44
C ALA A 283 -1.22 -10.90 -33.96
N ARG A 284 -1.55 -12.12 -34.42
CA ARG A 284 -0.54 -13.12 -34.82
C ARG A 284 -0.53 -13.41 -36.30
N SER A 285 -1.62 -13.09 -37.00
CA SER A 285 -1.69 -13.30 -38.43
C SER A 285 -1.59 -11.97 -39.17
N PRO A 286 -1.00 -11.95 -40.38
CA PRO A 286 -1.02 -10.77 -41.26
C PRO A 286 -2.42 -10.29 -41.65
N TRP A 287 -3.46 -11.09 -41.35
CA TRP A 287 -4.87 -10.82 -41.60
C TRP A 287 -5.61 -10.34 -40.35
N GLU A 288 -4.96 -10.41 -39.18
CA GLU A 288 -5.44 -9.83 -37.93
C GLU A 288 -4.79 -8.46 -37.78
N ASP A 289 -5.55 -7.41 -37.99
CA ASP A 289 -5.04 -6.04 -37.86
C ASP A 289 -5.03 -5.55 -36.40
N GLU A 290 -5.70 -6.26 -35.48
CA GLU A 290 -5.89 -5.81 -34.10
C GLU A 290 -5.74 -6.93 -33.06
N PRO A 291 -5.27 -6.63 -31.83
CA PRO A 291 -5.22 -7.57 -30.71
C PRO A 291 -6.59 -8.13 -30.34
N LEU A 292 -6.63 -9.40 -29.95
CA LEU A 292 -7.82 -10.06 -29.41
C LEU A 292 -7.91 -9.79 -27.90
N GLU A 293 -9.03 -9.17 -27.50
CA GLU A 293 -9.29 -8.76 -26.12
C GLU A 293 -10.58 -9.38 -25.61
N ARG A 294 -10.57 -9.78 -24.34
CA ARG A 294 -11.77 -10.33 -23.69
C ARG A 294 -11.80 -10.00 -22.21
N LEU A 295 -12.97 -9.60 -21.70
CA LEU A 295 -13.26 -9.59 -20.27
C LEU A 295 -14.18 -10.76 -19.93
N THR A 296 -13.86 -11.54 -18.90
CA THR A 296 -14.72 -12.60 -18.36
C THR A 296 -14.92 -12.35 -16.86
N ILE A 297 -16.18 -12.35 -16.43
CA ILE A 297 -16.57 -12.17 -15.03
C ILE A 297 -17.23 -13.47 -14.55
N TRP A 298 -16.60 -14.09 -13.57
CA TRP A 298 -17.09 -15.26 -12.87
C TRP A 298 -17.73 -14.85 -11.54
N GLU A 299 -18.83 -15.50 -11.21
CA GLU A 299 -19.41 -15.54 -9.87
C GLU A 299 -19.11 -16.91 -9.28
N PHE A 300 -18.56 -16.98 -8.06
CA PHE A 300 -18.11 -18.25 -7.47
C PHE A 300 -19.26 -19.22 -7.14
N GLY A 301 -20.43 -18.69 -6.75
CA GLY A 301 -21.55 -19.50 -6.30
C GLY A 301 -21.21 -20.34 -5.06
N ASN A 302 -21.80 -21.54 -4.98
CA ASN A 302 -21.49 -22.49 -3.92
C ASN A 302 -20.14 -23.20 -4.19
N PRO A 303 -19.42 -23.64 -3.13
CA PRO A 303 -18.23 -24.45 -3.29
C PRO A 303 -18.50 -25.66 -4.19
N SER A 304 -17.59 -25.93 -5.12
CA SER A 304 -17.72 -26.98 -6.12
C SER A 304 -16.44 -27.78 -6.18
N THR A 305 -16.56 -29.10 -6.13
CA THR A 305 -15.42 -30.03 -6.22
C THR A 305 -14.95 -30.25 -7.66
N TYR A 306 -15.73 -29.81 -8.65
CA TYR A 306 -15.40 -29.96 -10.07
C TYR A 306 -14.17 -29.13 -10.45
N ARG A 307 -13.25 -29.75 -11.21
CA ARG A 307 -11.99 -29.14 -11.65
C ARG A 307 -11.87 -29.18 -13.17
N PRO A 308 -12.06 -28.03 -13.87
CA PRO A 308 -11.87 -27.95 -15.32
C PRO A 308 -10.47 -28.36 -15.82
N SER A 309 -9.46 -28.42 -14.96
CA SER A 309 -8.14 -28.98 -15.26
C SER A 309 -8.14 -30.50 -15.42
N GLN A 310 -8.99 -31.20 -14.65
CA GLN A 310 -9.10 -32.67 -14.66
C GLN A 310 -10.09 -33.18 -15.71
N ASP A 311 -10.95 -32.31 -16.23
CA ASP A 311 -11.86 -32.60 -17.36
C ASP A 311 -11.62 -31.64 -18.54
N PRO A 312 -10.54 -31.83 -19.32
CA PRO A 312 -10.20 -30.99 -20.48
C PRO A 312 -11.33 -30.86 -21.51
N PHE A 313 -12.09 -31.94 -21.66
CA PHE A 313 -13.05 -32.14 -22.73
C PHE A 313 -14.49 -31.82 -22.31
N GLY A 314 -14.72 -31.50 -21.03
CA GLY A 314 -16.04 -31.15 -20.51
C GLY A 314 -17.02 -32.31 -20.55
N THR A 315 -16.52 -33.53 -20.34
CA THR A 315 -17.29 -34.77 -20.42
C THR A 315 -18.00 -35.14 -19.12
N ALA A 316 -17.56 -34.57 -17.99
CA ALA A 316 -18.18 -34.80 -16.69
C ALA A 316 -19.50 -34.03 -16.59
N ASN A 317 -20.48 -34.65 -15.94
CA ASN A 317 -21.76 -34.01 -15.66
C ASN A 317 -21.50 -32.87 -14.66
N ARG A 318 -21.80 -31.63 -15.06
CA ARG A 318 -21.56 -30.46 -14.22
C ARG A 318 -22.73 -30.36 -13.25
N ASP A 319 -22.45 -30.46 -11.96
CA ASP A 319 -23.43 -30.01 -10.97
C ASP A 319 -23.67 -28.51 -11.19
N ASP A 320 -24.92 -28.06 -11.02
CA ASP A 320 -25.27 -26.62 -11.09
C ASP A 320 -24.55 -25.79 -10.01
N SER A 321 -23.87 -26.45 -9.07
CA SER A 321 -22.99 -25.84 -8.08
C SER A 321 -21.60 -25.55 -8.64
N GLY A 322 -21.21 -24.28 -8.59
CA GLY A 322 -19.83 -23.84 -8.83
C GLY A 322 -19.74 -22.50 -9.53
N PRO A 323 -18.54 -22.14 -9.99
CA PRO A 323 -18.30 -20.86 -10.60
C PRO A 323 -18.98 -20.77 -11.96
N ARG A 324 -19.74 -19.71 -12.18
CA ARG A 324 -20.44 -19.44 -13.45
C ARG A 324 -20.01 -18.12 -14.04
N ILE A 325 -20.00 -18.03 -15.37
CA ILE A 325 -19.73 -16.77 -16.07
C ILE A 325 -21.02 -15.96 -16.08
N ILE A 326 -21.00 -14.78 -15.45
CA ILE A 326 -22.14 -13.85 -15.44
C ILE A 326 -22.04 -12.78 -16.53
N ARG A 327 -20.82 -12.52 -17.03
CA ARG A 327 -20.58 -11.57 -18.12
C ARG A 327 -19.32 -11.95 -18.90
N SER A 328 -19.39 -11.87 -20.22
CA SER A 328 -18.24 -12.01 -21.12
C SER A 328 -18.33 -10.95 -22.21
N MET A 329 -17.25 -10.21 -22.44
CA MET A 329 -17.18 -9.14 -23.44
C MET A 329 -16.00 -9.30 -24.37
N THR A 330 -16.24 -9.10 -25.67
CA THR A 330 -15.22 -9.12 -26.74
C THR A 330 -14.86 -7.71 -27.21
N ASN A 331 -13.88 -7.58 -28.12
CA ASN A 331 -13.39 -6.30 -28.68
C ASN A 331 -14.47 -5.23 -28.92
N GLY A 332 -15.58 -5.55 -29.60
CA GLY A 332 -16.67 -4.61 -29.89
C GLY A 332 -17.30 -4.01 -28.62
N GLN A 333 -17.70 -4.86 -27.68
CA GLN A 333 -18.28 -4.43 -26.41
C GLN A 333 -17.26 -3.67 -25.54
N LEU A 334 -16.00 -4.13 -25.51
CA LEU A 334 -14.93 -3.43 -24.78
C LEU A 334 -14.70 -2.01 -25.34
N ARG A 335 -14.85 -1.83 -26.66
CA ARG A 335 -14.78 -0.53 -27.34
C ARG A 335 -15.96 0.37 -26.97
N GLU A 336 -17.18 -0.17 -26.93
CA GLU A 336 -18.39 0.56 -26.52
C GLU A 336 -18.27 1.08 -25.08
N TRP A 337 -17.72 0.27 -24.18
CA TRP A 337 -17.47 0.67 -22.79
C TRP A 337 -16.24 1.57 -22.61
N ALA A 338 -15.44 1.79 -23.67
CA ALA A 338 -14.19 2.55 -23.66
C ALA A 338 -13.13 2.03 -22.66
N ILE A 339 -13.04 0.70 -22.55
CA ILE A 339 -12.03 -0.02 -21.74
C ILE A 339 -11.11 -0.89 -22.61
N ARG A 340 -11.28 -0.84 -23.94
CA ARG A 340 -10.43 -1.53 -24.91
C ARG A 340 -9.01 -0.94 -24.90
N GLN A 341 -7.99 -1.80 -24.91
CA GLN A 341 -6.58 -1.42 -24.84
C GLN A 341 -5.89 -1.32 -26.21
N SER A 342 -6.32 -2.11 -27.19
CA SER A 342 -5.75 -2.14 -28.57
C SER A 342 -4.21 -2.28 -28.56
N ASP A 343 -3.50 -1.70 -29.53
CA ASP A 343 -2.04 -1.84 -29.69
C ASP A 343 -1.19 -1.04 -28.70
N THR A 344 -1.78 -0.03 -28.06
CA THR A 344 -1.09 0.86 -27.12
C THR A 344 -1.71 0.73 -25.73
N PRO A 345 -1.58 -0.43 -25.06
CA PRO A 345 -2.27 -0.69 -23.81
C PRO A 345 -1.83 0.23 -22.66
N ALA A 346 -2.84 0.71 -21.92
CA ALA A 346 -2.67 1.58 -20.76
C ALA A 346 -3.08 0.92 -19.43
N LEU A 347 -3.75 -0.23 -19.46
CA LEU A 347 -4.27 -0.93 -18.28
C LEU A 347 -3.17 -1.23 -17.25
N ARG A 348 -3.24 -0.62 -16.08
CA ARG A 348 -2.30 -0.82 -14.98
C ARG A 348 -2.78 -1.93 -14.05
N VAL A 349 -4.04 -1.82 -13.61
CA VAL A 349 -4.65 -2.70 -12.61
C VAL A 349 -6.17 -2.72 -12.77
N MET A 350 -6.80 -3.79 -12.31
CA MET A 350 -8.24 -3.89 -12.16
C MET A 350 -8.61 -4.05 -10.69
N ALA A 351 -9.76 -3.50 -10.31
CA ALA A 351 -10.35 -3.66 -8.99
C ALA A 351 -11.86 -3.90 -9.11
N ILE A 352 -12.46 -4.52 -8.10
CA ILE A 352 -13.90 -4.71 -7.99
C ILE A 352 -14.33 -4.03 -6.70
N ASP A 353 -15.54 -3.49 -6.66
CA ASP A 353 -16.10 -3.03 -5.40
C ASP A 353 -16.35 -4.18 -4.40
N ASP A 354 -16.48 -3.80 -3.14
CA ASP A 354 -16.75 -4.75 -2.05
C ASP A 354 -18.24 -5.14 -2.03
N CYS A 355 -19.12 -4.28 -2.56
CA CYS A 355 -20.57 -4.43 -2.61
C CYS A 355 -21.04 -4.99 -3.96
N THR A 356 -20.62 -6.21 -4.29
CA THR A 356 -20.97 -6.86 -5.57
C THR A 356 -22.15 -7.83 -5.51
N TRP A 357 -22.73 -8.02 -4.33
CA TRP A 357 -23.84 -8.95 -4.16
C TRP A 357 -24.98 -8.28 -3.41
N ASP A 358 -26.14 -8.19 -4.06
CA ASP A 358 -27.36 -7.75 -3.42
C ASP A 358 -28.07 -8.98 -2.84
N ALA A 359 -27.94 -9.16 -1.52
CA ALA A 359 -28.57 -10.27 -0.82
C ALA A 359 -30.11 -10.21 -0.84
N ALA A 360 -30.70 -9.01 -0.91
CA ALA A 360 -32.16 -8.86 -0.95
C ALA A 360 -32.73 -9.25 -2.32
N ARG A 361 -31.96 -9.03 -3.39
CA ARG A 361 -32.34 -9.40 -4.76
C ARG A 361 -31.77 -10.75 -5.22
N GLY A 362 -30.82 -11.32 -4.49
CA GLY A 362 -30.13 -12.54 -4.89
C GLY A 362 -29.38 -12.40 -6.21
N SER A 363 -28.82 -11.22 -6.48
CA SER A 363 -28.23 -10.88 -7.77
C SER A 363 -26.91 -10.13 -7.63
N ALA A 364 -25.97 -10.35 -8.56
CA ALA A 364 -24.76 -9.56 -8.59
C ALA A 364 -25.06 -8.09 -8.94
N CYS A 365 -24.34 -7.19 -8.28
CA CYS A 365 -24.41 -5.74 -8.44
C CYS A 365 -22.99 -5.15 -8.43
N GLY A 366 -22.88 -3.82 -8.43
CA GLY A 366 -21.57 -3.17 -8.37
C GLY A 366 -20.83 -3.11 -9.70
N HIS A 367 -19.53 -2.77 -9.63
CA HIS A 367 -18.70 -2.43 -10.78
C HIS A 367 -17.31 -3.08 -10.76
N VAL A 368 -16.80 -3.39 -11.96
CA VAL A 368 -15.36 -3.61 -12.20
C VAL A 368 -14.74 -2.29 -12.65
N PHE A 369 -13.62 -1.92 -12.04
CA PHE A 369 -12.87 -0.72 -12.36
C PHE A 369 -11.55 -1.07 -13.04
N PHE A 370 -11.25 -0.33 -14.12
CA PHE A 370 -10.04 -0.42 -14.90
C PHE A 370 -9.26 0.86 -14.69
N THR A 371 -8.08 0.76 -14.07
CA THR A 371 -7.17 1.90 -13.94
C THR A 371 -6.15 1.85 -15.07
N GLU A 372 -6.14 2.89 -15.88
CA GLU A 372 -5.29 3.10 -17.04
C GLU A 372 -4.27 4.20 -16.74
N GLU A 373 -3.03 4.01 -17.19
CA GLU A 373 -1.93 4.90 -16.86
C GLU A 373 -1.07 5.26 -18.09
N GLU A 374 -0.91 6.56 -18.35
CA GLU A 374 -0.15 7.11 -19.47
C GLU A 374 0.81 8.20 -19.02
N HIS A 375 2.06 8.14 -19.50
CA HIS A 375 3.09 9.08 -19.10
C HIS A 375 3.74 9.75 -20.31
N ARG A 376 4.06 11.04 -20.21
CA ARG A 376 4.71 11.81 -21.30
C ARG A 376 6.00 11.16 -21.82
N TRP A 377 6.78 10.59 -20.91
CA TRP A 377 8.04 9.90 -21.20
C TRP A 377 7.89 8.39 -21.35
N SER A 378 6.67 7.87 -21.45
CA SER A 378 6.47 6.46 -21.74
C SER A 378 7.04 6.17 -23.13
N ALA A 379 7.93 5.20 -23.21
CA ALA A 379 8.55 4.69 -24.41
C ALA A 379 8.46 3.17 -24.48
N GLY A 380 8.69 2.59 -25.66
CA GLY A 380 8.61 1.16 -25.92
C GLY A 380 7.43 0.78 -26.85
N PRO A 381 7.38 -0.47 -27.34
CA PRO A 381 6.43 -0.92 -28.36
C PRO A 381 4.95 -0.77 -27.98
N HIS A 382 4.63 -0.80 -26.68
CA HIS A 382 3.26 -0.65 -26.20
C HIS A 382 2.94 0.77 -25.72
N SER A 383 3.82 1.75 -25.96
CA SER A 383 3.56 3.15 -25.61
C SER A 383 2.80 3.86 -26.73
N SER A 384 1.91 4.78 -26.36
CA SER A 384 1.22 5.65 -27.30
C SER A 384 2.20 6.48 -28.14
N SER A 385 1.95 6.60 -29.44
CA SER A 385 2.68 7.49 -30.35
C SER A 385 2.43 8.97 -30.06
N ASN A 386 1.33 9.28 -29.36
CA ASN A 386 0.91 10.62 -28.96
C ASN A 386 0.75 10.66 -27.43
N PRO A 387 1.84 10.61 -26.65
CA PRO A 387 1.75 10.57 -25.21
C PRO A 387 1.15 11.87 -24.65
N PRO A 388 0.47 11.81 -23.49
CA PRO A 388 -0.14 12.99 -22.90
C PRO A 388 0.91 14.04 -22.49
N ARG A 389 0.50 15.30 -22.40
CA ARG A 389 1.39 16.42 -21.98
C ARG A 389 1.93 16.26 -20.57
N LEU A 390 1.16 15.62 -19.70
CA LEU A 390 1.47 15.33 -18.29
C LEU A 390 1.15 13.87 -18.02
N HIS A 391 1.60 13.35 -16.87
CA HIS A 391 1.15 12.06 -16.38
C HIS A 391 -0.38 12.07 -16.26
N ARG A 392 -1.05 11.06 -16.83
CA ARG A 392 -2.50 10.87 -16.82
C ARG A 392 -2.83 9.51 -16.21
N VAL A 393 -3.80 9.50 -15.31
CA VAL A 393 -4.35 8.32 -14.67
C VAL A 393 -5.85 8.38 -14.80
N LYS A 394 -6.43 7.38 -15.47
CA LYS A 394 -7.87 7.30 -15.73
C LYS A 394 -8.41 6.02 -15.13
N THR A 395 -9.56 6.10 -14.47
CA THR A 395 -10.29 4.93 -13.97
C THR A 395 -11.67 4.86 -14.63
N THR A 396 -11.97 3.71 -15.24
CA THR A 396 -13.26 3.45 -15.89
C THR A 396 -13.96 2.30 -15.19
N GLY A 397 -15.15 2.53 -14.65
CA GLY A 397 -15.98 1.53 -13.99
C GLY A 397 -17.12 1.05 -14.89
N ILE A 398 -17.29 -0.26 -14.99
CA ILE A 398 -18.38 -0.89 -15.73
C ILE A 398 -19.19 -1.81 -14.80
N PRO A 399 -20.52 -1.90 -14.95
CA PRO A 399 -21.34 -2.71 -14.06
C PRO A 399 -21.08 -4.20 -14.24
N LEU A 400 -21.16 -4.98 -13.16
CA LEU A 400 -21.01 -6.45 -13.22
C LEU A 400 -22.08 -7.09 -14.11
N ILE A 401 -23.32 -6.63 -13.99
CA ILE A 401 -24.49 -7.10 -14.75
C ILE A 401 -25.24 -5.90 -15.34
N GLY A 402 -25.77 -6.07 -16.55
CA GLY A 402 -26.66 -5.12 -17.20
C GLY A 402 -25.95 -3.92 -17.85
N GLU A 403 -26.77 -2.96 -18.29
CA GLU A 403 -26.38 -1.76 -19.02
C GLU A 403 -26.39 -0.51 -18.12
N GLY A 404 -26.08 -0.70 -16.83
CA GLY A 404 -26.02 0.39 -15.84
C GLY A 404 -24.99 1.47 -16.16
N PRO A 405 -24.95 2.58 -15.40
CA PRO A 405 -24.09 3.71 -15.72
C PRO A 405 -22.60 3.32 -15.72
N ARG A 406 -21.88 3.80 -16.73
CA ARG A 406 -20.43 3.80 -16.77
C ARG A 406 -19.89 4.86 -15.83
N TRP A 407 -18.95 4.48 -14.98
CA TRP A 407 -18.19 5.42 -14.16
C TRP A 407 -16.90 5.83 -14.89
N VAL A 408 -16.53 7.10 -14.85
CA VAL A 408 -15.23 7.57 -15.36
C VAL A 408 -14.70 8.62 -14.41
N ASP A 409 -13.46 8.43 -13.96
CA ASP A 409 -12.68 9.42 -13.24
C ASP A 409 -11.32 9.58 -13.92
N ASP A 410 -10.84 10.81 -14.10
CA ASP A 410 -9.61 11.11 -14.86
C ASP A 410 -8.82 12.20 -14.14
N CYS A 411 -7.58 11.90 -13.76
CA CYS A 411 -6.71 12.84 -13.06
C CYS A 411 -5.36 12.92 -13.80
N GLY A 412 -4.96 14.17 -14.08
CA GLY A 412 -3.85 14.47 -14.99
C GLY A 412 -4.28 14.40 -16.47
N GLY A 413 -3.70 15.24 -17.32
CA GLY A 413 -3.97 15.21 -18.78
C GLY A 413 -4.90 16.29 -19.35
N GLY A 414 -5.41 17.23 -18.55
CA GLY A 414 -6.19 18.38 -19.05
C GLY A 414 -5.33 19.38 -19.84
N GLY A 415 -5.53 19.47 -21.16
CA GLY A 415 -4.83 20.36 -22.10
C GLY A 415 -5.15 21.87 -21.99
N GLY A 416 -5.53 22.35 -20.81
CA GLY A 416 -5.74 23.78 -20.55
C GLY A 416 -4.41 24.55 -20.51
N VAL A 417 -4.43 25.82 -20.92
CA VAL A 417 -3.27 26.75 -20.85
C VAL A 417 -2.96 27.14 -19.39
N ASN A 418 -3.96 27.03 -18.53
CA ASN A 418 -3.78 27.04 -17.09
C ASN A 418 -3.41 25.60 -16.67
N LEU A 419 -2.43 25.47 -15.76
CA LEU A 419 -2.07 24.23 -15.10
C LEU A 419 -2.94 24.04 -13.85
N PRO A 420 -4.24 23.68 -13.90
CA PRO A 420 -4.86 23.19 -12.70
C PRO A 420 -4.17 21.85 -12.41
N PHE A 421 -3.20 21.87 -11.50
CA PHE A 421 -2.80 20.69 -10.75
C PHE A 421 -4.10 20.00 -10.27
N CYS A 422 -4.17 18.67 -10.39
CA CYS A 422 -5.40 17.89 -10.30
C CYS A 422 -6.42 18.50 -9.30
N CYS A 423 -7.67 18.68 -9.74
CA CYS A 423 -8.75 19.25 -8.92
C CYS A 423 -9.02 18.43 -7.65
N ASP A 424 -8.71 17.13 -7.70
CA ASP A 424 -8.71 16.20 -6.57
C ASP A 424 -7.33 16.01 -5.92
N GLY A 425 -6.31 16.62 -6.52
CA GLY A 425 -4.97 16.74 -6.00
C GLY A 425 -4.92 17.69 -4.82
N ARG A 426 -3.96 17.44 -3.93
CA ARG A 426 -3.84 18.07 -2.60
C ARG A 426 -3.85 19.61 -2.61
N TRP A 427 -3.45 20.24 -3.71
CA TRP A 427 -3.38 21.70 -3.88
C TRP A 427 -4.75 22.39 -3.85
N ALA A 428 -5.80 21.79 -4.42
CA ALA A 428 -7.15 22.35 -4.42
C ALA A 428 -7.85 22.21 -3.06
N ARG A 429 -7.58 21.13 -2.31
CA ARG A 429 -8.14 20.89 -0.97
C ARG A 429 -7.71 21.94 0.07
N ARG A 430 -6.50 22.51 -0.05
CA ARG A 430 -6.05 23.62 0.82
C ARG A 430 -6.79 24.93 0.56
N LEU A 431 -7.19 25.21 -0.68
CA LEU A 431 -7.89 26.44 -1.04
C LEU A 431 -9.39 26.35 -0.72
N ALA A 432 -10.00 25.17 -0.91
CA ALA A 432 -11.41 24.95 -0.57
C ALA A 432 -11.66 24.89 0.96
N GLY A 433 -10.65 24.58 1.77
CA GLY A 433 -10.75 24.58 3.24
C GLY A 433 -10.51 25.94 3.91
N THR A 434 -10.31 27.02 3.13
CA THR A 434 -10.06 28.38 3.65
C THR A 434 -11.28 29.31 3.63
N ASP A 435 -12.46 28.84 3.20
CA ASP A 435 -13.65 29.69 3.04
C ASP A 435 -14.88 29.24 3.88
N ASP A 436 -14.67 28.58 5.01
CA ASP A 436 -15.70 28.38 6.04
C ASP A 436 -15.87 29.65 6.91
N ASN A 437 -16.09 30.79 6.26
CA ASN A 437 -16.27 32.07 6.94
C ASN A 437 -17.48 32.81 6.40
N VAL A 438 -18.67 32.19 6.47
CA VAL A 438 -19.94 32.86 6.13
C VAL A 438 -21.08 32.38 7.04
N TYR A 439 -21.49 33.31 7.92
CA TYR A 439 -22.71 33.43 8.75
C TYR A 439 -22.91 32.53 9.99
N ASP A 440 -22.58 33.15 11.11
CA ASP A 440 -23.22 33.08 12.42
C ASP A 440 -24.76 33.00 12.34
N ALA A 441 -25.32 31.90 12.81
CA ALA A 441 -26.68 31.81 13.33
C ALA A 441 -26.72 30.67 14.37
N SER A 442 -26.96 31.08 15.61
CA SER A 442 -27.25 30.28 16.79
C SER A 442 -28.21 29.11 16.53
N ASP A 443 -27.80 27.88 16.81
CA ASP A 443 -28.71 26.89 17.40
C ASP A 443 -27.95 25.74 18.10
N GLU A 444 -28.48 25.29 19.22
CA GLU A 444 -27.96 24.19 20.02
C GLU A 444 -28.12 22.85 19.31
N SER A 445 -27.02 22.22 18.91
CA SER A 445 -27.01 20.79 18.58
C SER A 445 -25.65 20.16 18.92
N LEU A 446 -25.61 19.53 20.09
CA LEU A 446 -24.54 18.62 20.50
C LEU A 446 -24.60 17.35 19.63
N GLY A 447 -23.52 17.01 18.91
CA GLY A 447 -23.21 15.59 18.65
C GLY A 447 -22.99 15.06 17.23
N VAL A 448 -22.92 15.85 16.15
CA VAL A 448 -22.88 15.29 14.76
C VAL A 448 -21.64 15.71 13.92
N GLY A 449 -20.61 16.30 14.53
CA GLY A 449 -19.46 16.86 13.78
C GLY A 449 -18.35 15.86 13.37
N ILE A 450 -18.25 14.70 14.01
CA ILE A 450 -17.08 13.79 13.84
C ILE A 450 -17.33 12.72 12.75
N GLU A 451 -18.59 12.33 12.49
CA GLU A 451 -18.90 11.29 11.50
C GLU A 451 -18.75 11.76 10.04
N LYS A 452 -18.91 13.06 9.74
CA LYS A 452 -18.71 13.57 8.37
C LYS A 452 -17.27 13.42 7.87
N SER A 453 -16.28 13.43 8.77
CA SER A 453 -14.88 13.20 8.39
C SER A 453 -14.57 11.72 8.06
N TRP A 454 -15.42 10.78 8.49
CA TRP A 454 -15.22 9.35 8.24
C TRP A 454 -15.66 8.97 6.82
N ASN A 455 -16.73 9.58 6.31
CA ASN A 455 -17.19 9.36 4.93
C ASN A 455 -16.21 9.86 3.87
N ASN A 456 -15.42 10.90 4.16
CA ASN A 456 -14.39 11.36 3.22
C ASN A 456 -13.22 10.37 3.06
N ASN A 457 -12.91 9.54 4.07
CA ASN A 457 -11.78 8.60 3.98
C ASN A 457 -12.09 7.39 3.09
N HIS A 458 -13.32 6.87 3.07
CA HIS A 458 -13.73 5.81 2.15
C HIS A 458 -13.66 6.24 0.67
N SER A 459 -13.81 7.55 0.40
CA SER A 459 -13.70 8.07 -0.96
C SER A 459 -12.30 7.96 -1.56
N HIS A 460 -11.25 7.83 -0.72
CA HIS A 460 -9.86 7.76 -1.15
C HIS A 460 -9.38 6.35 -1.50
N THR A 461 -9.99 5.31 -0.92
CA THR A 461 -9.69 3.91 -1.20
C THR A 461 -10.68 3.29 -2.17
N TRP A 462 -11.68 4.06 -2.62
CA TRP A 462 -12.72 3.56 -3.50
C TRP A 462 -12.13 3.23 -4.89
N PRO A 463 -12.32 1.98 -5.39
CA PRO A 463 -11.77 1.53 -6.67
C PRO A 463 -12.11 2.39 -7.89
N GLY A 464 -13.22 3.15 -7.85
CA GLY A 464 -13.65 4.01 -8.96
C GLY A 464 -12.97 5.36 -9.05
N ARG A 465 -12.17 5.74 -8.05
CA ARG A 465 -11.41 6.99 -8.07
C ARG A 465 -10.04 6.76 -8.72
N ALA A 466 -9.66 7.63 -9.64
CA ALA A 466 -8.33 7.63 -10.22
C ALA A 466 -7.27 7.88 -9.13
N PRO A 467 -6.21 7.06 -9.03
CA PRO A 467 -5.19 7.20 -8.00
C PRO A 467 -4.28 8.43 -8.25
N CYS A 468 -4.79 9.62 -7.91
CA CYS A 468 -4.11 10.90 -8.07
C CYS A 468 -2.74 10.96 -7.37
N TRP A 469 -2.56 10.16 -6.31
CA TRP A 469 -1.30 10.00 -5.59
C TRP A 469 -0.12 9.55 -6.47
N ARG A 470 -0.38 8.97 -7.65
CA ARG A 470 0.64 8.61 -8.66
C ARG A 470 1.38 9.83 -9.23
N HIS A 471 0.78 11.02 -9.17
CA HIS A 471 1.39 12.26 -9.68
C HIS A 471 1.14 13.48 -8.78
N ASP A 472 0.64 13.28 -7.56
CA ASP A 472 0.35 14.36 -6.60
C ASP A 472 1.59 15.22 -6.28
N ASP A 473 2.79 14.66 -6.39
CA ASP A 473 4.06 15.28 -5.98
C ASP A 473 5.06 15.41 -7.14
N TRP A 474 4.61 15.84 -8.31
CA TRP A 474 5.51 16.14 -9.42
C TRP A 474 6.69 17.01 -8.97
N PRO A 475 7.95 16.65 -9.25
CA PRO A 475 8.42 15.71 -10.29
C PRO A 475 8.66 14.26 -9.85
N TYR A 476 8.21 13.87 -8.66
CA TYR A 476 8.31 12.49 -8.20
C TYR A 476 7.21 11.62 -8.81
N VAL A 477 7.56 10.39 -9.17
CA VAL A 477 6.58 9.34 -9.48
C VAL A 477 6.45 8.48 -8.23
N THR A 478 5.24 8.46 -7.65
CA THR A 478 4.95 7.54 -6.53
C THR A 478 4.83 6.13 -7.09
N LEU A 479 5.75 5.23 -6.72
CA LEU A 479 5.76 3.86 -7.24
C LEU A 479 4.68 3.00 -6.60
N SER A 480 4.52 3.13 -5.28
CA SER A 480 3.58 2.36 -4.46
C SER A 480 3.13 3.17 -3.25
N GLU A 481 1.89 2.95 -2.81
CA GLU A 481 1.31 3.56 -1.62
C GLU A 481 0.61 2.47 -0.80
N VAL A 482 0.77 2.54 0.52
CA VAL A 482 -0.04 1.83 1.51
C VAL A 482 -0.87 2.86 2.24
N PHE A 483 -2.20 2.69 2.26
CA PHE A 483 -3.09 3.65 2.89
C PHE A 483 -4.10 2.95 3.80
N ASP A 484 -3.77 2.86 5.09
CA ASP A 484 -4.72 2.48 6.12
C ASP A 484 -5.55 3.72 6.51
N ALA A 485 -6.65 3.90 5.79
CA ALA A 485 -7.60 4.97 6.01
C ALA A 485 -8.23 4.92 7.42
N ALA A 486 -8.37 3.74 8.02
CA ALA A 486 -8.99 3.58 9.33
C ALA A 486 -8.06 4.08 10.44
N ALA A 487 -6.77 3.71 10.41
CA ALA A 487 -5.77 4.30 11.31
C ALA A 487 -5.38 5.74 10.94
N GLY A 488 -5.56 6.12 9.68
CA GLY A 488 -5.09 7.38 9.12
C GLY A 488 -3.59 7.37 8.85
N VAL A 489 -3.04 6.19 8.57
CA VAL A 489 -1.63 5.98 8.26
C VAL A 489 -1.48 5.87 6.77
N ARG A 490 -0.47 6.54 6.23
CA ARG A 490 -0.12 6.46 4.83
C ARG A 490 1.39 6.27 4.69
N VAL A 491 1.80 5.24 3.97
CA VAL A 491 3.20 4.98 3.63
C VAL A 491 3.37 5.15 2.13
N ILE A 492 4.32 5.98 1.72
CA ILE A 492 4.51 6.36 0.32
C ILE A 492 5.94 6.06 -0.10
N ALA A 493 6.10 5.26 -1.15
CA ALA A 493 7.38 5.00 -1.79
C ALA A 493 7.51 5.84 -3.07
N ARG A 494 8.47 6.78 -3.07
CA ARG A 494 8.67 7.76 -4.15
C ARG A 494 10.04 7.58 -4.80
N GLU A 495 10.06 7.64 -6.13
CA GLU A 495 11.27 7.70 -6.95
C GLU A 495 11.20 8.91 -7.89
N CYS A 496 12.33 9.61 -8.10
CA CYS A 496 12.38 10.81 -8.92
C CYS A 496 13.13 10.58 -10.21
N PHE A 497 12.45 10.01 -11.20
CA PHE A 497 13.04 9.76 -12.52
C PHE A 497 13.56 11.04 -13.19
N MET A 498 12.85 12.17 -13.04
CA MET A 498 13.27 13.45 -13.64
C MET A 498 14.56 13.98 -13.07
N LEU A 499 14.62 14.14 -11.75
CA LEU A 499 15.71 14.87 -11.15
C LEU A 499 16.97 14.03 -10.99
N GLU A 500 16.90 12.70 -11.10
CA GLU A 500 18.11 11.88 -11.28
C GLU A 500 18.84 12.18 -12.59
N THR A 501 18.16 12.71 -13.61
CA THR A 501 18.84 13.24 -14.81
C THR A 501 19.52 14.59 -14.56
N LEU A 502 19.08 15.34 -13.55
CA LEU A 502 19.54 16.71 -13.25
C LEU A 502 20.42 16.83 -11.98
N SER A 503 20.40 15.85 -11.08
CA SER A 503 21.11 15.83 -9.80
C SER A 503 21.23 14.41 -9.22
N VAL A 504 22.46 14.00 -8.91
CA VAL A 504 22.77 12.74 -8.21
C VAL A 504 22.36 12.71 -6.72
N HIS A 505 21.82 13.81 -6.19
CA HIS A 505 21.53 13.95 -4.75
C HIS A 505 20.07 13.63 -4.38
N ILE A 506 19.21 13.31 -5.35
CA ILE A 506 17.82 12.95 -5.07
C ILE A 506 17.71 11.44 -5.12
N ARG A 507 17.59 10.85 -3.92
CA ARG A 507 17.46 9.41 -3.75
C ARG A 507 15.98 9.01 -3.62
N PRO A 508 15.63 7.78 -4.03
CA PRO A 508 14.34 7.18 -3.72
C PRO A 508 14.11 7.09 -2.21
N LYS A 509 12.86 7.25 -1.77
CA LYS A 509 12.51 7.38 -0.34
C LYS A 509 11.17 6.74 -0.01
N ILE A 510 11.10 6.13 1.18
CA ILE A 510 9.85 5.68 1.80
C ILE A 510 9.52 6.64 2.95
N ARG A 511 8.29 7.16 2.99
CA ARG A 511 7.82 8.13 3.99
C ARG A 511 6.53 7.68 4.64
N ILE A 512 6.34 8.10 5.89
CA ILE A 512 5.13 7.89 6.68
C ILE A 512 4.45 9.24 6.92
N GLN A 513 3.14 9.28 6.72
CA GLN A 513 2.25 10.40 6.99
C GLN A 513 1.15 10.00 7.97
N GLY A 514 0.59 11.00 8.66
CA GLY A 514 -0.59 10.86 9.52
C GLY A 514 -0.31 10.69 11.01
N ILE A 515 0.96 10.58 11.42
CA ILE A 515 1.40 10.34 12.80
C ILE A 515 2.53 11.31 13.18
N GLY A 516 2.46 11.93 14.35
CA GLY A 516 3.53 12.78 14.90
C GLY A 516 4.60 11.98 15.67
N GLU A 517 5.74 12.62 15.95
CA GLU A 517 6.92 12.01 16.60
C GLU A 517 6.64 11.30 17.93
N SER A 518 5.61 11.72 18.68
CA SER A 518 5.19 11.11 19.95
C SER A 518 4.08 10.06 19.81
N GLY A 519 3.72 9.68 18.58
CA GLY A 519 2.54 8.88 18.29
C GLY A 519 1.22 9.67 18.40
N ALA A 520 1.29 10.96 18.79
CA ALA A 520 0.12 11.83 18.88
C ALA A 520 -0.37 12.25 17.49
N LYS A 521 -1.69 12.47 17.39
CA LYS A 521 -2.32 12.98 16.16
C LYS A 521 -1.87 14.42 15.91
N PHE A 522 -1.71 14.75 14.62
CA PHE A 522 -1.87 16.13 14.18
C PHE A 522 -3.35 16.50 14.21
N THR A 523 -3.77 17.30 15.20
CA THR A 523 -5.01 18.05 15.05
C THR A 523 -4.74 19.20 14.09
N ALA A 524 -5.47 19.28 12.98
CA ALA A 524 -5.38 20.39 12.02
C ALA A 524 -5.61 21.78 12.67
N ARG A 525 -6.20 21.80 13.88
CA ARG A 525 -6.20 22.95 14.79
C ARG A 525 -5.04 22.82 15.78
N GLY A 526 -3.91 23.50 15.55
CA GLY A 526 -2.83 23.45 16.55
C GLY A 526 -1.50 24.12 16.24
N THR A 527 -1.27 24.70 15.06
CA THR A 527 -0.04 25.48 14.81
C THR A 527 -0.27 26.98 14.96
N THR A 528 -0.84 27.39 16.10
CA THR A 528 -0.62 28.77 16.55
C THR A 528 0.77 28.80 17.18
N MET A 529 1.69 29.37 16.41
CA MET A 529 3.05 29.75 16.79
C MET A 529 3.27 29.96 18.31
N SER A 530 3.88 28.98 18.98
CA SER A 530 4.58 29.25 20.24
C SER A 530 5.86 30.02 19.93
N ARG A 531 5.74 31.36 19.91
CA ARG A 531 6.82 32.33 19.79
C ARG A 531 7.63 32.41 21.10
N THR A 532 8.34 31.36 21.50
CA THR A 532 9.27 31.48 22.66
C THR A 532 10.50 30.58 22.55
N SER A 533 11.37 30.80 21.55
CA SER A 533 12.81 30.46 21.71
C SER A 533 13.75 31.12 20.68
N ARG A 534 13.50 32.38 20.26
CA ARG A 534 14.59 33.18 19.65
C ARG A 534 15.48 33.76 20.74
N ARG A 535 16.47 32.97 21.15
CA ARG A 535 17.59 33.38 22.00
C ARG A 535 18.36 34.50 21.28
N ARG A 536 18.07 35.73 21.70
CA ARG A 536 18.56 37.00 21.15
C ARG A 536 20.06 37.16 21.47
N LYS A 537 20.95 36.80 20.54
CA LYS A 537 22.37 37.14 20.61
C LYS A 537 22.51 38.64 20.25
N ARG A 538 22.50 39.48 21.27
CA ARG A 538 22.60 40.95 21.17
C ARG A 538 24.06 41.32 20.89
N ARG A 539 24.41 41.55 19.61
CA ARG A 539 25.69 42.15 19.21
C ARG A 539 25.51 43.67 19.16
N THR A 540 26.23 44.37 20.02
CA THR A 540 26.31 45.82 20.12
C THR A 540 26.95 46.40 18.87
N ARG A 541 26.28 47.38 18.25
CA ARG A 541 26.84 48.24 17.19
C ARG A 541 27.70 49.33 17.83
N ARG A 542 28.89 49.57 17.28
CA ARG A 542 29.60 50.85 17.32
C ARG A 542 29.58 51.44 15.90
N PRO A 543 29.25 52.73 15.71
CA PRO A 543 29.28 53.37 14.40
C PRO A 543 30.51 54.28 14.25
N SER A 544 31.05 54.38 13.03
CA SER A 544 31.68 55.63 12.55
C SER A 544 32.06 55.57 11.07
N ALA A 545 31.58 56.59 10.35
CA ALA A 545 32.28 57.42 9.36
C ALA A 545 32.64 56.86 7.96
N ALA A 546 31.83 57.33 7.01
CA ALA A 546 32.15 57.89 5.69
C ALA A 546 33.60 57.86 5.16
N ARG A 547 33.76 57.45 3.89
CA ARG A 547 34.33 58.31 2.84
C ARG A 547 34.05 57.80 1.43
N SER A 548 33.85 58.79 0.57
CA SER A 548 33.67 58.85 -0.88
C SER A 548 34.76 58.17 -1.72
N GLY A 549 34.40 57.74 -2.94
CA GLY A 549 35.37 57.51 -4.02
C GLY A 549 34.82 56.76 -5.22
N SER A 550 34.52 57.50 -6.29
CA SER A 550 34.20 57.07 -7.66
C SER A 550 35.35 56.34 -8.36
N GLY A 551 35.04 55.45 -9.32
CA GLY A 551 36.03 55.00 -10.32
C GLY A 551 35.57 53.81 -11.17
N SER A 552 35.52 54.02 -12.47
CA SER A 552 34.97 53.15 -13.51
C SER A 552 35.97 52.17 -14.13
N SER A 553 35.43 51.22 -14.89
CA SER A 553 35.96 50.57 -16.11
C SER A 553 36.92 49.37 -16.07
N ASN A 554 36.42 48.27 -16.66
CA ASN A 554 36.98 47.35 -17.67
C ASN A 554 38.46 46.91 -17.63
N GLY A 555 38.66 45.61 -17.89
CA GLY A 555 39.90 45.12 -18.49
C GLY A 555 40.19 43.65 -18.24
N SER A 556 40.23 42.88 -19.32
CA SER A 556 40.38 41.43 -19.44
C SER A 556 41.84 40.92 -19.42
N SER A 557 41.96 39.59 -19.23
CA SER A 557 42.90 38.65 -19.87
C SER A 557 44.20 38.18 -19.20
N SER A 558 44.39 36.85 -19.35
CA SER A 558 45.60 36.04 -19.54
C SER A 558 46.60 35.75 -18.41
N SER A 559 46.57 34.48 -17.97
CA SER A 559 47.67 33.48 -17.90
C SER A 559 49.13 33.94 -17.91
N THR A 560 49.94 33.46 -16.94
CA THR A 560 51.08 32.52 -17.17
C THR A 560 51.83 32.11 -15.88
N THR A 561 52.04 30.80 -15.75
CA THR A 561 53.22 30.01 -15.29
C THR A 561 54.15 30.39 -14.10
N SER A 562 54.25 29.41 -13.18
CA SER A 562 55.44 28.75 -12.59
C SER A 562 56.47 29.51 -11.72
N HIS A 563 56.66 29.00 -10.48
CA HIS A 563 57.95 28.63 -9.80
C HIS A 563 57.62 28.02 -8.41
N GLN A 564 57.80 26.72 -8.18
CA GLN A 564 58.92 26.02 -7.52
C GLN A 564 59.24 26.36 -6.04
N THR A 565 58.75 25.47 -5.13
CA THR A 565 59.39 24.83 -3.92
C THR A 565 59.97 25.66 -2.75
N PRO A 566 60.21 25.10 -1.52
CA PRO A 566 59.63 23.93 -0.82
C PRO A 566 59.28 24.17 0.69
N ASP A 567 58.82 23.09 1.36
CA ASP A 567 58.91 22.73 2.79
C ASP A 567 57.85 23.13 3.85
N GLY A 568 57.41 22.07 4.56
CA GLY A 568 56.78 22.04 5.90
C GLY A 568 55.30 22.45 5.93
N ASN A 569 54.33 21.69 6.42
CA ASN A 569 54.33 20.83 7.59
C ASN A 569 53.02 19.99 7.61
N GLU A 570 53.10 18.78 8.17
CA GLU A 570 52.09 18.05 8.98
C GLU A 570 50.62 18.57 8.91
N THR A 571 49.59 17.79 8.58
CA THR A 571 49.14 16.57 9.26
C THR A 571 48.09 15.83 8.40
N ALA A 572 48.24 14.51 8.30
CA ALA A 572 47.20 13.60 7.88
C ALA A 572 46.24 13.31 9.07
N ALA A 573 44.94 13.48 8.85
CA ALA A 573 43.87 12.86 9.63
C ALA A 573 42.67 12.71 8.68
N ALA A 574 42.44 11.55 8.06
CA ALA A 574 41.65 10.47 8.65
C ALA A 574 40.30 10.98 9.21
N SER A 575 39.37 11.33 8.32
CA SER A 575 37.95 11.42 8.68
C SER A 575 37.35 10.01 8.71
N SER A 576 37.53 9.37 9.85
CA SER A 576 36.83 8.15 10.26
C SER A 576 35.31 8.31 10.10
N SER A 577 34.75 7.48 9.23
CA SER A 577 33.32 7.17 9.20
C SER A 577 32.92 6.46 10.49
N SER A 578 32.50 7.24 11.49
CA SER A 578 31.87 6.70 12.69
C SER A 578 30.43 6.29 12.35
N SER A 579 30.24 4.99 12.15
CA SER A 579 28.97 4.29 12.26
C SER A 579 28.31 4.63 13.60
N ASN A 580 27.29 5.47 13.58
CA ASN A 580 26.42 5.69 14.73
C ASN A 580 25.03 5.15 14.36
N SER A 581 24.83 3.88 14.69
CA SER A 581 23.55 3.17 14.70
C SER A 581 22.60 3.82 15.69
N GLY A 582 21.47 4.34 15.22
CA GLY A 582 20.37 4.81 16.09
C GLY A 582 19.87 6.24 15.85
N LYS A 583 20.06 6.84 14.68
CA LYS A 583 19.35 8.09 14.34
C LYS A 583 17.97 7.75 13.79
N GLY A 584 16.92 8.21 14.49
CA GLY A 584 15.53 8.15 14.01
C GLY A 584 15.34 8.84 12.66
N GLY A 585 14.21 8.58 12.02
CA GLY A 585 13.87 9.11 10.70
C GLY A 585 13.99 10.63 10.63
N VAL A 586 14.39 11.14 9.47
CA VAL A 586 14.48 12.59 9.27
C VAL A 586 13.07 13.13 9.13
N THR A 587 12.64 13.87 10.14
CA THR A 587 11.43 14.68 10.09
C THR A 587 11.61 15.78 9.06
N THR A 588 10.73 15.83 8.06
CA THR A 588 10.65 16.93 7.11
C THR A 588 9.26 17.52 7.13
N GLN A 589 9.15 18.85 7.01
CA GLN A 589 7.87 19.44 6.63
C GLN A 589 7.66 19.15 5.16
N GLY A 590 6.82 18.14 4.90
CA GLY A 590 6.29 17.90 3.58
C GLY A 590 5.15 18.87 3.25
N PRO A 591 4.71 18.88 1.99
CA PRO A 591 3.59 19.70 1.54
C PRO A 591 2.24 19.36 2.22
N ASP A 592 2.15 18.31 3.04
CA ASP A 592 0.93 17.86 3.74
C ASP A 592 1.02 17.94 5.27
N GLY A 593 2.17 18.35 5.82
CA GLY A 593 2.44 18.32 7.26
C GLY A 593 3.79 17.69 7.60
N GLN A 594 3.93 17.18 8.81
CA GLN A 594 5.14 16.47 9.22
C GLN A 594 5.17 15.10 8.52
N GLU A 595 6.15 14.88 7.66
CA GLU A 595 6.46 13.58 7.08
C GLU A 595 7.71 13.04 7.76
N VAL A 596 7.73 11.75 8.04
CA VAL A 596 8.90 11.09 8.62
C VAL A 596 9.43 10.08 7.61
N GLN A 597 10.73 10.18 7.31
CA GLN A 597 11.38 9.39 6.29
C GLN A 597 12.13 8.21 6.91
N PHE A 598 11.97 7.02 6.34
CA PHE A 598 12.88 5.91 6.61
C PHE A 598 14.30 6.25 6.16
N ALA A 599 15.29 5.56 6.75
CA ALA A 599 16.65 5.61 6.28
C ALA A 599 16.76 5.09 4.82
N ASP A 600 17.71 5.63 4.06
CA ASP A 600 17.86 5.35 2.62
C ASP A 600 18.12 3.86 2.32
N ASP A 601 18.69 3.12 3.27
CA ASP A 601 18.98 1.69 3.18
C ASP A 601 17.72 0.81 3.25
N VAL A 602 16.58 1.34 3.69
CA VAL A 602 15.30 0.62 3.68
C VAL A 602 14.74 0.45 2.26
N TRP A 603 15.08 1.34 1.33
CA TRP A 603 14.60 1.26 -0.05
C TRP A 603 14.96 -0.06 -0.77
N PRO A 604 16.26 -0.47 -0.87
CA PRO A 604 16.64 -1.73 -1.52
C PRO A 604 16.10 -2.98 -0.81
N GLU A 605 15.70 -2.85 0.46
CA GLU A 605 15.14 -3.94 1.26
C GLU A 605 13.64 -4.16 1.02
N MET A 606 12.94 -3.18 0.43
CA MET A 606 11.47 -3.19 0.32
C MET A 606 10.95 -3.07 -1.12
N MET A 607 11.68 -2.38 -2.00
CA MET A 607 11.16 -1.89 -3.27
C MET A 607 11.65 -2.66 -4.51
N ALA A 608 12.22 -3.86 -4.38
CA ALA A 608 12.79 -4.58 -5.53
C ALA A 608 11.77 -4.89 -6.64
N LYS A 609 10.49 -5.07 -6.27
CA LYS A 609 9.36 -5.23 -7.20
C LYS A 609 8.52 -3.98 -7.39
N GLY A 610 8.97 -2.82 -6.90
CA GLY A 610 8.19 -1.58 -7.01
C GLY A 610 6.85 -1.61 -6.26
N PHE A 611 6.68 -2.54 -5.31
CA PHE A 611 5.41 -2.83 -4.62
C PHE A 611 5.63 -2.99 -3.12
N ILE A 612 4.79 -2.31 -2.34
CA ILE A 612 4.66 -2.48 -0.88
C ILE A 612 3.18 -2.58 -0.51
N CYS A 613 2.89 -3.31 0.56
CA CYS A 613 1.55 -3.55 1.10
C CYS A 613 1.62 -3.58 2.64
N GLY A 614 0.51 -3.42 3.33
CA GLY A 614 0.45 -3.47 4.79
C GLY A 614 -0.56 -2.52 5.42
N ASP A 615 -0.37 -2.20 6.69
CA ASP A 615 -1.25 -1.33 7.46
C ASP A 615 -0.47 -0.59 8.57
N GLU A 616 -1.14 -0.14 9.63
CA GLU A 616 -0.47 0.53 10.75
C GLU A 616 0.43 -0.40 11.58
N ARG A 617 0.31 -1.72 11.44
CA ARG A 617 1.03 -2.72 12.22
C ARG A 617 2.29 -3.20 11.52
N TRP A 618 2.23 -3.35 10.20
CA TRP A 618 3.36 -3.83 9.40
C TRP A 618 3.41 -3.23 8.00
N LEU A 619 4.61 -3.25 7.43
CA LEU A 619 4.87 -2.95 6.04
C LEU A 619 5.62 -4.12 5.40
N VAL A 620 5.13 -4.61 4.27
CA VAL A 620 5.67 -5.79 3.57
C VAL A 620 6.11 -5.40 2.17
N GLY A 621 7.31 -5.83 1.79
CA GLY A 621 7.91 -5.61 0.48
C GLY A 621 8.86 -6.74 0.10
N GLU A 622 9.62 -6.54 -0.97
CA GLU A 622 10.60 -7.51 -1.47
C GLU A 622 11.98 -6.86 -1.57
N ASP A 623 13.00 -7.56 -1.08
CA ASP A 623 14.38 -7.11 -1.18
C ASP A 623 15.03 -7.46 -2.52
N ALA A 624 16.22 -6.90 -2.77
CA ALA A 624 16.95 -7.14 -4.01
C ALA A 624 17.33 -8.61 -4.28
N LYS A 625 17.21 -9.51 -3.28
CA LYS A 625 17.44 -10.96 -3.43
C LYS A 625 16.16 -11.72 -3.77
N GLY A 626 15.02 -11.03 -3.82
CA GLY A 626 13.70 -11.62 -4.04
C GLY A 626 13.10 -12.24 -2.78
N ASP A 627 13.61 -11.92 -1.59
CA ASP A 627 13.02 -12.38 -0.33
C ASP A 627 12.02 -11.35 0.21
N VAL A 628 10.99 -11.83 0.91
CA VAL A 628 9.99 -10.95 1.51
C VAL A 628 10.57 -10.32 2.77
N THR A 629 10.44 -8.99 2.86
CA THR A 629 10.81 -8.19 4.02
C THR A 629 9.56 -7.70 4.72
N ILE A 630 9.45 -7.99 6.01
CA ILE A 630 8.37 -7.51 6.88
C ILE A 630 8.98 -6.56 7.89
N ILE A 631 8.59 -5.29 7.83
CA ILE A 631 8.83 -4.29 8.87
C ILE A 631 7.64 -4.30 9.81
N VAL A 632 7.89 -4.57 11.09
CA VAL A 632 6.89 -4.50 12.16
C VAL A 632 7.11 -3.22 12.96
N PHE A 633 6.02 -2.53 13.30
CA PHE A 633 6.03 -1.30 14.08
C PHE A 633 5.72 -1.54 15.56
#